data_AF-A0A2S5ZG66-F1
#
_entry.id   AF-A0A2S5ZG66-F1
#
_cell.length_a   1.000
_cell.length_b   1.000
_cell.length_c   1.000
_cell.angle_alpha   90.00
_cell.angle_beta   90.00
_cell.angle_gamma   90.00
#
_symmetry.space_group_name_H-M   'P 1'
#
loop_
_entity.id
_entity.type
_entity.pdbx_description
1 polymer ?
#
loop_
_entity_poly.entity_id
_entity_poly.type
_entity_poly.pdbx_seq_one_letter_code
_entity_poly.pdbx_strand_id
1 'polypeptide(L)'
;MQAGKLKDRVTLYGARTGENEPSWPVVGTAWAGFQEPRSVGRAEPSGIRAVDSTFVRMRYRPDVEQGQLIQRGADWYIIESVEPGQSRSELAISARRIIGHAAQYRQKSEVVDVPVLAFLTRENIYVGPMNEPRYQIELFQPQLPYPWGRRGDQITTRGVTYVVDGVVEGSDDGVTLRVMGTV
;
A
#
# COMPACT_ATOMS: atom_id res chain seq x y z
N MET A 1 21.10 -23.56 -3.44
CA MET A 1 20.80 -22.11 -3.60
C MET A 1 21.94 -21.49 -4.41
N GLN A 2 21.69 -21.03 -5.64
CA GLN A 2 22.73 -20.34 -6.43
C GLN A 2 23.11 -19.02 -5.74
N ALA A 3 24.41 -18.80 -5.54
CA ALA A 3 24.92 -17.54 -5.01
C ALA A 3 24.48 -16.36 -5.90
N GLY A 4 24.08 -15.24 -5.28
CA GLY A 4 23.73 -14.00 -5.97
C GLY A 4 22.24 -13.77 -6.32
N LYS A 5 21.34 -14.74 -6.08
CA LYS A 5 19.90 -14.56 -6.37
C LYS A 5 19.13 -13.77 -5.31
N LEU A 6 19.57 -13.78 -4.06
CA LEU A 6 18.93 -13.06 -2.93
C LEU A 6 19.78 -11.83 -2.59
N LYS A 7 19.60 -10.75 -3.33
CA LYS A 7 20.48 -9.56 -3.31
C LYS A 7 19.88 -8.37 -2.57
N ASP A 8 18.59 -8.40 -2.26
CA ASP A 8 17.86 -7.29 -1.66
C ASP A 8 17.58 -7.63 -0.20
N ARG A 9 18.03 -6.77 0.73
CA ARG A 9 17.64 -6.87 2.13
C ARG A 9 16.28 -6.20 2.31
N VAL A 10 15.32 -6.94 2.85
CA VAL A 10 13.93 -6.49 3.03
C VAL A 10 13.51 -6.57 4.48
N THR A 11 12.56 -5.71 4.85
CA THR A 11 11.82 -5.80 6.10
C THR A 11 10.47 -6.44 5.81
N LEU A 12 10.09 -7.41 6.64
CA LEU A 12 8.82 -8.11 6.60
C LEU A 12 7.92 -7.54 7.68
N TYR A 13 6.67 -7.28 7.34
CA TYR A 13 5.63 -6.83 8.25
C TYR A 13 4.48 -7.84 8.26
N GLY A 14 3.88 -8.05 9.42
CA GLY A 14 2.72 -8.91 9.59
C GLY A 14 1.48 -8.35 8.88
N ALA A 15 0.42 -9.15 8.85
CA ALA A 15 -0.91 -8.67 8.47
C ALA A 15 -1.42 -7.61 9.46
N ARG A 16 -2.47 -6.89 9.08
CA ARG A 16 -3.12 -5.91 9.97
C ARG A 16 -3.58 -6.58 11.26
N THR A 17 -3.20 -6.00 12.40
CA THR A 17 -3.62 -6.42 13.74
C THR A 17 -4.20 -5.22 14.50
N GLY A 18 -4.95 -5.47 15.58
CA GLY A 18 -5.58 -4.42 16.38
C GLY A 18 -6.91 -3.94 15.79
N GLU A 19 -7.97 -4.03 16.59
CA GLU A 19 -9.32 -3.61 16.17
C GLU A 19 -9.50 -2.09 16.28
N ASN A 20 -9.05 -1.52 17.41
CA ASN A 20 -9.22 -0.09 17.70
C ASN A 20 -8.02 0.76 17.24
N GLU A 21 -6.80 0.24 17.25
CA GLU A 21 -5.61 0.94 16.77
C GLU A 21 -4.84 0.01 15.85
N PRO A 22 -5.16 0.01 14.54
CA PRO A 22 -4.62 -1.00 13.66
C PRO A 22 -3.14 -0.76 13.37
N SER A 23 -2.37 -1.85 13.31
CA SER A 23 -0.93 -1.82 13.08
C SER A 23 -0.45 -3.02 12.27
N TRP A 24 0.70 -2.86 11.61
CA TRP A 24 1.39 -3.90 10.86
C TRP A 24 2.75 -4.13 11.55
N PRO A 25 2.87 -5.11 12.45
CA PRO A 25 4.08 -5.29 13.25
C PRO A 25 5.24 -5.78 12.37
N VAL A 26 6.47 -5.35 12.68
CA VAL A 26 7.67 -5.90 12.02
C VAL A 26 7.86 -7.35 12.47
N VAL A 27 7.86 -8.29 11.53
CA VAL A 27 8.08 -9.72 11.81
C VAL A 27 9.54 -10.14 11.61
N GLY A 28 10.31 -9.35 10.85
CA GLY A 28 11.75 -9.52 10.77
C GLY A 28 12.37 -8.98 9.49
N THR A 29 13.62 -9.37 9.22
CA THR A 29 14.31 -9.05 7.97
C THR A 29 14.71 -10.30 7.22
N ALA A 30 14.77 -10.24 5.89
CA ALA A 30 15.19 -11.34 5.03
C ALA A 30 16.02 -10.84 3.83
N TRP A 31 16.76 -11.76 3.21
CA TRP A 31 17.31 -11.54 1.88
C TRP A 31 16.34 -12.12 0.85
N ALA A 32 15.99 -11.30 -0.15
CA ALA A 32 15.04 -11.65 -1.19
C ALA A 32 15.62 -11.35 -2.58
N GLY A 33 15.07 -12.04 -3.59
CA GLY A 33 15.30 -11.76 -5.00
C GLY A 33 13.98 -11.39 -5.66
N PHE A 34 13.97 -10.30 -6.42
CA PHE A 34 12.78 -9.79 -7.09
C PHE A 34 12.90 -9.96 -8.61
N GLN A 35 11.81 -10.43 -9.21
CA GLN A 35 11.62 -10.45 -10.65
C GLN A 35 10.36 -9.64 -10.96
N GLU A 36 10.57 -8.39 -11.35
CA GLU A 36 9.49 -7.48 -11.74
C GLU A 36 8.84 -7.94 -13.06
N PRO A 37 7.52 -7.76 -13.23
CA PRO A 37 6.84 -8.11 -14.47
C PRO A 37 7.32 -7.22 -15.62
N ARG A 38 7.43 -7.80 -16.83
CA ARG A 38 7.93 -7.10 -18.02
C ARG A 38 6.98 -5.98 -18.43
N SER A 39 7.52 -4.83 -18.81
CA SER A 39 6.75 -3.59 -19.05
C SER A 39 5.99 -3.51 -20.39
N VAL A 40 5.94 -4.56 -21.20
CA VAL A 40 5.38 -4.48 -22.55
C VAL A 40 3.85 -4.50 -22.49
N GLY A 41 3.21 -3.40 -22.88
CA GLY A 41 1.74 -3.29 -22.98
C GLY A 41 1.01 -3.14 -21.64
N ARG A 42 1.67 -2.61 -20.60
CA ARG A 42 1.10 -2.52 -19.25
C ARG A 42 -0.14 -1.61 -19.26
N ALA A 43 -1.26 -2.14 -18.77
CA ALA A 43 -2.47 -1.35 -18.53
C ALA A 43 -2.18 -0.24 -17.51
N GLU A 44 -2.84 0.91 -17.67
CA GLU A 44 -2.75 1.97 -16.67
C GLU A 44 -3.35 1.48 -15.34
N PRO A 45 -2.66 1.71 -14.20
CA PRO A 45 -3.21 1.37 -12.92
C PRO A 45 -4.49 2.15 -12.64
N SER A 46 -5.53 1.44 -12.21
CA SER A 46 -6.79 2.03 -11.76
C SER A 46 -6.80 2.35 -10.26
N GLY A 47 -5.70 2.08 -9.54
CA GLY A 47 -5.57 2.27 -8.11
C GLY A 47 -4.11 2.21 -7.64
N ILE A 48 -3.93 2.26 -6.33
CA ILE A 48 -2.61 2.34 -5.67
C ILE A 48 -1.77 1.07 -5.81
N ARG A 49 -2.35 -0.05 -6.27
CA ARG A 49 -1.64 -1.30 -6.47
C ARG A 49 -1.28 -1.49 -7.95
N ALA A 50 -0.10 -2.02 -8.22
CA ALA A 50 0.33 -2.37 -9.56
C ALA A 50 -0.62 -3.41 -10.19
N VAL A 51 -0.80 -3.34 -11.51
CA VAL A 51 -1.68 -4.27 -12.24
C VAL A 51 -1.15 -5.71 -12.13
N ASP A 52 0.16 -5.89 -12.36
CA ASP A 52 0.82 -7.18 -12.35
C ASP A 52 1.54 -7.44 -11.03
N SER A 53 1.66 -8.72 -10.68
CA SER A 53 2.39 -9.16 -9.48
C SER A 53 3.89 -9.30 -9.77
N THR A 54 4.69 -8.89 -8.80
CA THR A 54 6.13 -9.11 -8.73
C THR A 54 6.40 -10.47 -8.13
N PHE A 55 7.25 -11.25 -8.79
CA PHE A 55 7.66 -12.54 -8.27
C PHE A 55 8.86 -12.36 -7.32
N VAL A 56 8.71 -12.83 -6.09
CA VAL A 56 9.70 -12.71 -5.02
C VAL A 56 10.17 -14.08 -4.60
N ARG A 57 11.48 -14.24 -4.46
CA ARG A 57 12.11 -15.45 -3.90
C ARG A 57 12.77 -15.12 -2.57
N MET A 58 12.64 -16.01 -1.61
CA MET A 58 13.36 -15.93 -0.33
C MET A 58 13.70 -17.33 0.20
N ARG A 59 14.55 -17.40 1.22
CA ARG A 59 14.76 -18.66 1.95
C ARG A 59 13.47 -19.09 2.64
N TYR A 60 13.30 -20.40 2.82
CA TYR A 60 12.17 -20.94 3.56
C TYR A 60 12.03 -20.27 4.93
N ARG A 61 10.83 -19.78 5.20
CA ARG A 61 10.46 -19.11 6.45
C ARG A 61 8.99 -19.42 6.75
N PRO A 62 8.68 -20.11 7.86
CA PRO A 62 7.32 -20.56 8.15
C PRO A 62 6.38 -19.42 8.60
N ASP A 63 6.93 -18.27 8.96
CA ASP A 63 6.24 -17.05 9.43
C ASP A 63 5.82 -16.10 8.29
N VAL A 64 6.11 -16.46 7.03
CA VAL A 64 5.75 -15.65 5.85
C VAL A 64 4.45 -16.15 5.24
N GLU A 65 3.44 -15.27 5.20
CA GLU A 65 2.06 -15.62 4.86
C GLU A 65 1.41 -14.58 3.93
N GLN A 66 0.29 -14.96 3.31
CA GLN A 66 -0.54 -14.05 2.51
C GLN A 66 -1.09 -12.90 3.36
N GLY A 67 -1.21 -11.71 2.77
CA GLY A 67 -1.72 -10.50 3.43
C GLY A 67 -0.67 -9.72 4.24
N GLN A 68 0.53 -10.29 4.41
CA GLN A 68 1.69 -9.59 4.96
C GLN A 68 2.29 -8.60 3.96
N LEU A 69 3.21 -7.75 4.44
CA LEU A 69 3.88 -6.74 3.62
C LEU A 69 5.38 -6.96 3.57
N ILE A 70 5.98 -6.60 2.44
CA ILE A 70 7.43 -6.57 2.22
C ILE A 70 7.82 -5.13 1.91
N GLN A 71 8.79 -4.60 2.64
CA GLN A 71 9.41 -3.32 2.34
C GLN A 71 10.83 -3.55 1.79
N ARG A 72 11.09 -2.99 0.61
CA ARG A 72 12.40 -2.98 -0.07
C ARG A 72 12.82 -1.52 -0.30
N GLY A 73 13.60 -0.96 0.62
CA GLY A 73 13.92 0.47 0.58
C GLY A 73 12.64 1.31 0.72
N ALA A 74 12.33 2.14 -0.27
CA ALA A 74 11.09 2.92 -0.30
C ALA A 74 9.90 2.15 -0.91
N ASP A 75 10.13 1.01 -1.56
CA ASP A 75 9.08 0.23 -2.21
C ASP A 75 8.35 -0.66 -1.20
N TRP A 76 7.04 -0.75 -1.37
CA TRP A 76 6.15 -1.62 -0.59
C TRP A 76 5.47 -2.63 -1.48
N TYR A 77 5.28 -3.84 -0.96
CA TYR A 77 4.60 -4.93 -1.64
C TYR A 77 3.65 -5.63 -0.66
N ILE A 78 2.46 -5.99 -1.13
CA ILE A 78 1.55 -6.89 -0.42
C ILE A 78 1.73 -8.32 -0.93
N ILE A 79 1.89 -9.28 -0.02
CA ILE A 79 1.99 -10.69 -0.35
C ILE A 79 0.59 -11.21 -0.74
N GLU A 80 0.47 -11.69 -1.96
CA GLU A 80 -0.79 -12.24 -2.49
C GLU A 80 -0.85 -13.75 -2.39
N SER A 81 0.29 -14.43 -2.55
CA SER A 81 0.39 -15.87 -2.35
C SER A 81 1.81 -16.28 -1.96
N VAL A 82 1.90 -17.39 -1.23
CA VAL A 82 3.16 -18.01 -0.81
C VAL A 82 3.10 -19.48 -1.18
N GLU A 83 4.07 -19.94 -1.96
CA GLU A 83 4.20 -21.32 -2.40
C GLU A 83 5.61 -21.84 -2.06
N PRO A 84 5.78 -23.17 -1.88
CA PRO A 84 7.10 -23.77 -1.86
C PRO A 84 7.87 -23.40 -3.16
N GLY A 85 9.12 -23.01 -3.01
CA GLY A 85 9.98 -22.71 -4.15
C GLY A 85 10.41 -23.96 -4.91
N GLN A 86 11.33 -23.79 -5.87
CA GLN A 86 11.91 -24.91 -6.64
C GLN A 86 12.63 -25.95 -5.77
N SER A 87 12.98 -25.58 -4.53
CA SER A 87 13.46 -26.48 -3.50
C SER A 87 12.69 -26.25 -2.21
N ARG A 88 12.63 -27.26 -1.32
CA ARG A 88 12.03 -27.13 0.03
C ARG A 88 12.72 -26.09 0.93
N SER A 89 13.85 -25.53 0.48
CA SER A 89 14.60 -24.50 1.21
C SER A 89 14.29 -23.07 0.77
N GLU A 90 13.31 -22.89 -0.11
CA GLU A 90 12.95 -21.60 -0.71
C GLU A 90 11.44 -21.39 -0.71
N LEU A 91 11.02 -20.13 -0.68
CA LEU A 91 9.64 -19.71 -0.96
C LEU A 91 9.59 -19.03 -2.34
N ALA A 92 8.51 -19.30 -3.05
CA ALA A 92 8.07 -18.60 -4.25
C ALA A 92 6.85 -17.75 -3.87
N ILE A 93 6.98 -16.43 -3.97
CA ILE A 93 5.98 -15.48 -3.49
C ILE A 93 5.49 -14.64 -4.66
N SER A 94 4.17 -14.53 -4.80
CA SER A 94 3.54 -13.51 -5.63
C SER A 94 3.23 -12.32 -4.75
N ALA A 95 3.76 -11.14 -5.09
CA ALA A 95 3.50 -9.92 -4.33
C ALA A 95 3.15 -8.76 -5.25
N ARG A 96 2.14 -7.97 -4.90
CA ARG A 96 1.73 -6.80 -5.68
C ARG A 96 2.36 -5.54 -5.11
N ARG A 97 3.06 -4.77 -5.96
CA ARG A 97 3.71 -3.52 -5.55
C ARG A 97 2.67 -2.43 -5.26
N ILE A 98 2.91 -1.63 -4.23
CA ILE A 98 2.22 -0.38 -3.96
C ILE A 98 2.91 0.73 -4.76
N ILE A 99 2.16 1.40 -5.62
CA ILE A 99 2.62 2.35 -6.63
C ILE A 99 1.97 3.73 -6.46
N GLY A 100 1.54 4.06 -5.24
CA GLY A 100 1.06 5.41 -4.93
C GLY A 100 2.13 6.47 -5.15
N HIS A 101 1.68 7.70 -5.30
CA HIS A 101 2.54 8.88 -5.35
C HIS A 101 2.87 9.35 -3.94
N ALA A 102 4.05 9.92 -3.76
CA ALA A 102 4.42 10.58 -2.53
C ALA A 102 3.42 11.69 -2.20
N ALA A 103 2.88 11.65 -0.99
CA ALA A 103 1.91 12.59 -0.47
C ALA A 103 2.21 12.88 1.02
N GLN A 104 1.54 13.88 1.55
CA GLN A 104 1.54 14.21 2.97
C GLN A 104 0.12 14.05 3.52
N TYR A 105 0.00 13.46 4.70
CA TYR A 105 -1.25 13.33 5.44
C TYR A 105 -1.20 14.13 6.74
N ARG A 106 -2.25 14.87 7.03
CA ARG A 106 -2.40 15.64 8.27
C ARG A 106 -3.76 15.41 8.90
N GLN A 107 -3.80 15.06 10.17
CA GLN A 107 -5.06 14.96 10.91
C GLN A 107 -5.62 16.37 11.21
N LYS A 108 -6.95 16.54 11.24
CA LYS A 108 -7.67 17.84 11.31
C LYS A 108 -7.22 18.80 12.43
N SER A 109 -6.65 18.29 13.51
CA SER A 109 -6.20 19.06 14.67
C SER A 109 -4.68 19.09 14.85
N GLU A 110 -3.96 18.39 13.98
CA GLU A 110 -2.52 18.20 14.09
C GLU A 110 -1.77 19.16 13.18
N VAL A 111 -0.54 19.48 13.57
CA VAL A 111 0.36 20.35 12.81
C VAL A 111 1.42 19.55 12.05
N VAL A 112 1.54 18.25 12.37
CA VAL A 112 2.55 17.36 11.80
C VAL A 112 2.03 16.70 10.54
N ASP A 113 2.78 16.86 9.45
CA ASP A 113 2.58 16.11 8.22
C ASP A 113 3.30 14.76 8.30
N VAL A 114 2.61 13.69 7.92
CA VAL A 114 3.16 12.35 7.83
C VAL A 114 3.27 11.94 6.34
N PRO A 115 4.45 11.49 5.88
CA PRO A 115 4.59 11.03 4.51
C PRO A 115 3.80 9.74 4.28
N VAL A 116 2.99 9.73 3.23
CA VAL A 116 2.14 8.59 2.84
C VAL A 116 2.19 8.37 1.33
N LEU A 117 1.91 7.15 0.88
CA LEU A 117 1.59 6.88 -0.52
C LEU A 117 0.09 7.09 -0.77
N ALA A 118 -0.23 7.91 -1.77
CA ALA A 118 -1.61 8.20 -2.19
C ALA A 118 -1.79 8.00 -3.70
N PHE A 119 -2.98 7.58 -4.12
CA PHE A 119 -3.35 7.45 -5.53
C PHE A 119 -4.70 8.11 -5.78
N LEU A 120 -4.72 9.11 -6.66
CA LEU A 120 -5.95 9.78 -7.07
C LEU A 120 -6.69 8.86 -8.05
N THR A 121 -7.77 8.23 -7.58
CA THR A 121 -8.48 7.16 -8.29
C THR A 121 -9.49 7.71 -9.29
N ARG A 122 -10.19 8.79 -8.92
CA ARG A 122 -11.17 9.47 -9.77
C ARG A 122 -11.20 10.96 -9.44
N GLU A 123 -11.33 11.75 -10.49
CA GLU A 123 -11.49 13.20 -10.42
C GLU A 123 -12.94 13.60 -10.71
N ASN A 124 -13.42 14.67 -10.07
CA ASN A 124 -14.69 15.33 -10.37
C ASN A 124 -15.92 14.40 -10.30
N ILE A 125 -16.04 13.62 -9.24
CA ILE A 125 -17.29 12.92 -8.92
C ILE A 125 -18.28 13.97 -8.43
N TYR A 126 -19.29 14.28 -9.25
CA TYR A 126 -20.34 15.20 -8.89
C TYR A 126 -21.35 14.52 -7.96
N VAL A 127 -21.42 14.95 -6.70
CA VAL A 127 -22.30 14.38 -5.68
C VAL A 127 -23.16 15.47 -5.04
N GLY A 128 -24.43 15.16 -4.78
CA GLY A 128 -25.37 16.04 -4.08
C GLY A 128 -26.16 16.98 -5.01
N PRO A 129 -27.14 17.72 -4.46
CA PRO A 129 -28.08 18.54 -5.24
C PRO A 129 -27.42 19.70 -6.01
N MET A 130 -26.18 20.06 -5.68
CA MET A 130 -25.43 21.14 -6.32
C MET A 130 -24.31 20.68 -7.24
N ASN A 131 -24.14 19.37 -7.48
CA ASN A 131 -23.04 18.82 -8.28
C ASN A 131 -21.67 19.39 -7.88
N GLU A 132 -21.31 19.25 -6.61
CA GLU A 132 -19.98 19.67 -6.16
C GLU A 132 -18.93 18.62 -6.56
N PRO A 133 -17.78 19.03 -7.10
CA PRO A 133 -16.73 18.09 -7.49
C PRO A 133 -16.10 17.45 -6.25
N ARG A 134 -16.11 16.13 -6.19
CA ARG A 134 -15.44 15.34 -5.17
C ARG A 134 -14.36 14.46 -5.81
N TYR A 135 -13.32 14.15 -5.04
CA TYR A 135 -12.17 13.36 -5.47
C TYR A 135 -12.09 12.08 -4.67
N GLN A 136 -11.80 10.96 -5.34
CA GLN A 136 -11.49 9.69 -4.67
C GLN A 136 -9.99 9.51 -4.58
N ILE A 137 -9.49 9.35 -3.37
CA ILE A 137 -8.08 9.16 -3.08
C ILE A 137 -7.92 7.85 -2.31
N GLU A 138 -7.08 6.97 -2.83
CA GLU A 138 -6.68 5.74 -2.18
C GLU A 138 -5.36 5.95 -1.44
N LEU A 139 -5.31 5.56 -0.17
CA LEU A 139 -4.18 5.77 0.74
C LEU A 139 -3.60 4.44 1.20
N PHE A 140 -2.28 4.38 1.35
CA PHE A 140 -1.61 3.22 1.93
C PHE A 140 -1.65 3.29 3.47
N GLN A 141 -2.48 2.45 4.09
CA GLN A 141 -2.77 2.53 5.54
C GLN A 141 -1.55 2.32 6.46
N PRO A 142 -0.58 1.44 6.17
CA PRO A 142 0.57 1.23 7.07
C PRO A 142 1.43 2.48 7.33
N GLN A 143 1.25 3.54 6.56
CA GLN A 143 1.92 4.83 6.73
C GLN A 143 1.00 5.92 7.34
N LEU A 144 -0.28 5.62 7.56
CA LEU A 144 -1.22 6.58 8.13
C LEU A 144 -1.14 6.60 9.66
N PRO A 145 -1.17 7.80 10.28
CA PRO A 145 -1.35 7.90 11.72
C PRO A 145 -2.80 7.54 12.08
N TYR A 146 -2.98 6.61 13.02
CA TYR A 146 -4.29 6.37 13.60
C TYR A 146 -4.66 7.53 14.53
N PRO A 147 -5.92 7.96 14.58
CA PRO A 147 -7.05 7.59 13.72
C PRO A 147 -7.03 8.33 12.37
N TRP A 148 -7.29 7.60 11.28
CA TRP A 148 -7.26 8.13 9.91
C TRP A 148 -8.64 8.28 9.28
N GLY A 149 -8.70 8.96 8.13
CA GLY A 149 -9.89 9.12 7.29
C GLY A 149 -10.99 9.99 7.91
N ARG A 150 -10.65 10.84 8.90
CA ARG A 150 -11.65 11.67 9.57
C ARG A 150 -12.00 12.88 8.73
N ARG A 151 -13.25 13.33 8.83
CA ARG A 151 -13.71 14.52 8.14
C ARG A 151 -12.94 15.76 8.59
N GLY A 152 -12.21 16.38 7.67
CA GLY A 152 -11.34 17.53 7.89
C GLY A 152 -9.84 17.20 7.92
N ASP A 153 -9.47 15.91 7.88
CA ASP A 153 -8.08 15.53 7.64
C ASP A 153 -7.65 16.01 6.24
N GLN A 154 -6.37 16.25 6.04
CA GLN A 154 -5.83 16.81 4.80
C GLN A 154 -4.85 15.86 4.12
N ILE A 155 -4.93 15.78 2.80
CA ILE A 155 -4.03 15.01 1.95
C ILE A 155 -3.43 15.96 0.94
N THR A 156 -2.11 16.15 0.98
CA THR A 156 -1.40 16.96 -0.02
C THR A 156 -0.66 16.03 -0.96
N THR A 157 -1.05 16.02 -2.24
CA THR A 157 -0.39 15.22 -3.28
C THR A 157 -0.34 15.99 -4.59
N ARG A 158 0.75 15.84 -5.34
CA ARG A 158 0.97 16.54 -6.62
C ARG A 158 0.74 18.07 -6.55
N GLY A 159 1.01 18.68 -5.39
CA GLY A 159 0.85 20.12 -5.16
C GLY A 159 -0.58 20.59 -4.83
N VAL A 160 -1.55 19.68 -4.75
CA VAL A 160 -2.94 19.98 -4.40
C VAL A 160 -3.24 19.42 -3.00
N THR A 161 -3.92 20.22 -2.18
CA THR A 161 -4.42 19.80 -0.87
C THR A 161 -5.88 19.42 -0.99
N TYR A 162 -6.22 18.23 -0.52
CA TYR A 162 -7.59 17.73 -0.45
C TYR A 162 -8.02 17.60 1.01
N VAL A 163 -9.19 18.13 1.35
CA VAL A 163 -9.83 17.96 2.65
C VAL A 163 -10.72 16.73 2.59
N VAL A 164 -10.51 15.78 3.51
CA VAL A 164 -11.29 14.55 3.62
C VAL A 164 -12.71 14.86 4.07
N ASP A 165 -13.68 14.37 3.31
CA ASP A 165 -15.12 14.43 3.66
C ASP A 165 -15.55 13.20 4.45
N GLY A 166 -14.96 12.04 4.14
CA GLY A 166 -15.22 10.77 4.79
C GLY A 166 -14.59 9.59 4.03
N VAL A 167 -14.70 8.41 4.65
CA VAL A 167 -14.25 7.15 4.07
C VAL A 167 -15.30 6.62 3.09
N VAL A 168 -14.85 6.07 1.96
CA VAL A 168 -15.73 5.33 1.03
C VAL A 168 -16.07 3.98 1.66
N GLU A 169 -17.36 3.71 1.83
CA GLU A 169 -17.84 2.46 2.44
C GLU A 169 -17.32 1.21 1.69
N GLY A 170 -16.92 0.20 2.44
CA GLY A 170 -16.39 -1.07 1.90
C GLY A 170 -15.03 -0.96 1.20
N SER A 171 -14.34 0.20 1.29
CA SER A 171 -13.04 0.39 0.64
C SER A 171 -11.83 0.03 1.51
N ASP A 172 -12.03 -0.15 2.82
CA ASP A 172 -10.98 -0.61 3.72
C ASP A 172 -10.78 -2.12 3.55
N ASP A 173 -9.65 -2.49 2.95
CA ASP A 173 -9.27 -3.90 2.75
C ASP A 173 -8.12 -4.35 3.65
N GLY A 174 -7.81 -3.57 4.69
CA GLY A 174 -6.75 -3.90 5.63
C GLY A 174 -5.33 -3.58 5.15
N VAL A 175 -5.16 -2.96 3.98
CA VAL A 175 -3.87 -2.41 3.52
C VAL A 175 -4.05 -1.03 2.90
N THR A 176 -5.18 -0.78 2.25
CA THR A 176 -5.49 0.51 1.62
C THR A 176 -6.85 1.01 2.07
N LEU A 177 -7.03 2.32 2.06
CA LEU A 177 -8.28 3.01 2.40
C LEU A 177 -8.64 3.97 1.28
N ARG A 178 -9.90 4.03 0.85
CA ARG A 178 -10.35 5.13 -0.02
C ARG A 178 -11.13 6.16 0.77
N VAL A 179 -10.81 7.42 0.49
CA VAL A 179 -11.52 8.56 1.04
C VAL A 179 -12.09 9.42 -0.09
N MET A 180 -13.18 10.09 0.22
CA MET A 180 -13.68 11.21 -0.55
C MET A 180 -13.07 12.50 -0.01
N GLY A 181 -12.73 13.44 -0.89
CA GLY A 181 -12.36 14.78 -0.48
C GLY A 181 -12.66 15.87 -1.49
N THR A 182 -12.48 17.12 -1.07
CA THR A 182 -12.56 18.32 -1.89
C THR A 182 -11.26 19.09 -1.84
N VAL A 183 -11.02 19.93 -2.85
CA VAL A 183 -9.93 20.91 -2.82
C VAL A 183 -10.33 22.14 -2.01
#